data_AF-A0A7J2JJ11-F1
#
_entry.id   AF-A0A7J2JJ11-F1
#
_cell.length_a   1.000
_cell.length_b   1.000
_cell.length_c   1.000
_cell.angle_alpha   90.00
_cell.angle_beta   90.00
_cell.angle_gamma   90.00
#
_symmetry.space_group_name_H-M   'P 1'
#
loop_
_entity.id
_entity.type
_entity.pdbx_description
1 polymer ?
#
loop_
_entity_poly.entity_id
_entity_poly.type
_entity_poly.pdbx_seq_one_letter_code
_entity_poly.pdbx_strand_id
1 'polypeptide(L)'
;MASSTTIVGLLLMALLLFTPVALAANMVVEVPQVLFYQEDLCVMVLYHGSDSIYLVSSQHEGLTLRTSEYADAVNFSGQLLIAPSEFKEAQYKAALAFFSSKPFTVKVFLTDRSLKPLSKIGVYKCPGNVTIQFVIPIAVKGRVASNTVEEFLPGFTIPYLPAWELAIYAAVFPLFIVAAFLDLGDMKRSEKRKRWTKLDSFALVVRYLFYACFFSFLLILLASFCFLVYGVATRTGAGFSLTDLIISFSLFAGFSTIYLIAKWRGWYDLIDEE
;
A
#
# COMPACT_ATOMS: atom_id res chain seq x y z
N MET A 1 -25.67 -61.79 46.39
CA MET A 1 -24.83 -60.83 47.14
C MET A 1 -23.50 -60.71 46.40
N ALA A 2 -23.38 -59.76 45.46
CA ALA A 2 -22.10 -59.51 44.79
C ALA A 2 -21.19 -58.76 45.76
N SER A 3 -19.95 -59.25 45.93
CA SER A 3 -19.01 -58.73 46.92
C SER A 3 -18.64 -57.28 46.62
N SER A 4 -18.58 -56.43 47.64
CA SER A 4 -18.21 -55.01 47.52
C SER A 4 -16.89 -54.78 46.77
N THR A 5 -16.02 -55.79 46.71
CA THR A 5 -14.75 -55.79 45.97
C THR A 5 -14.90 -55.75 44.45
N THR A 6 -15.93 -56.38 43.86
CA THR A 6 -16.11 -56.37 42.40
C THR A 6 -16.64 -55.04 41.89
N ILE A 7 -17.43 -54.34 42.72
CA ILE A 7 -17.97 -53.01 42.37
C ILE A 7 -16.85 -51.97 42.41
N VAL A 8 -15.97 -52.02 43.41
CA VAL A 8 -14.81 -51.10 43.51
C VAL A 8 -13.83 -51.31 42.34
N GLY A 9 -13.57 -52.56 41.95
CA GLY A 9 -12.71 -52.86 40.80
C GLY A 9 -13.27 -52.35 39.46
N LEU A 10 -14.59 -52.48 39.26
CA LEU A 10 -15.28 -51.94 38.08
C LEU A 10 -15.32 -50.42 38.07
N LEU A 11 -15.46 -49.79 39.23
CA LEU A 11 -15.43 -48.33 39.37
C LEU A 11 -14.03 -47.77 39.12
N LEU A 12 -12.96 -48.48 39.54
CA LEU A 12 -11.57 -48.08 39.27
C LEU A 12 -11.18 -48.26 37.81
N MET A 13 -11.65 -49.35 37.16
CA MET A 13 -11.50 -49.56 35.72
C MET A 13 -12.29 -48.54 34.89
N ALA A 14 -13.51 -48.19 35.32
CA ALA A 14 -14.26 -47.10 34.71
C ALA A 14 -13.54 -45.76 34.88
N LEU A 15 -12.97 -45.47 36.07
CA LEU A 15 -12.21 -44.24 36.31
C LEU A 15 -10.93 -44.15 35.46
N LEU A 16 -10.27 -45.28 35.20
CA LEU A 16 -9.10 -45.35 34.31
C LEU A 16 -9.47 -45.25 32.83
N LEU A 17 -10.69 -45.63 32.44
CA LEU A 17 -11.22 -45.39 31.09
C LEU A 17 -11.69 -43.94 30.88
N PHE A 18 -11.87 -43.18 31.96
CA PHE A 18 -12.18 -41.73 31.94
C PHE A 18 -10.94 -40.85 32.22
N THR A 19 -9.72 -41.39 32.21
CA THR A 19 -8.55 -40.52 32.11
C THR A 19 -8.66 -39.75 30.80
N PRO A 20 -8.64 -38.41 30.81
CA PRO A 20 -8.66 -37.66 29.58
C PRO A 20 -7.41 -38.09 28.80
N VAL A 21 -7.62 -38.75 27.66
CA VAL A 21 -6.66 -38.69 26.55
C VAL A 21 -6.30 -37.22 26.47
N ALA A 22 -5.06 -36.88 26.83
CA ALA A 22 -4.62 -35.50 26.92
C ALA A 22 -5.02 -34.82 25.62
N LEU A 23 -6.08 -34.03 25.70
CA LEU A 23 -6.67 -33.37 24.56
C LEU A 23 -5.59 -32.37 24.17
N ALA A 24 -4.80 -32.71 23.15
CA ALA A 24 -3.87 -31.78 22.56
C ALA A 24 -4.72 -30.60 22.10
N ALA A 25 -4.76 -29.55 22.93
CA ALA A 25 -5.49 -28.35 22.61
C ALA A 25 -4.80 -27.79 21.37
N ASN A 26 -5.56 -27.66 20.28
CA ASN A 26 -5.07 -27.03 19.07
C ASN A 26 -5.49 -25.56 19.15
N MET A 27 -4.51 -24.66 19.20
CA MET A 27 -4.75 -23.23 19.21
C MET A 27 -4.40 -22.65 17.85
N VAL A 28 -5.36 -22.00 17.19
CA VAL A 28 -5.12 -21.31 15.92
C VAL A 28 -4.90 -19.82 16.21
N VAL A 29 -3.78 -19.28 15.75
CA VAL A 29 -3.43 -17.87 15.85
C VAL A 29 -3.37 -17.29 14.45
N GLU A 30 -4.27 -16.37 14.15
CA GLU A 30 -4.22 -15.59 12.92
C GLU A 30 -3.27 -14.41 13.10
N VAL A 31 -2.20 -14.39 12.30
CA VAL A 31 -1.23 -13.30 12.29
C VAL A 31 -1.77 -12.17 11.39
N PRO A 32 -1.58 -10.89 11.74
CA PRO A 32 -1.93 -9.79 10.86
C PRO A 32 -1.34 -9.98 9.45
N GLN A 33 -2.11 -9.58 8.43
CA GLN A 33 -1.71 -9.74 7.03
C GLN A 33 -0.40 -9.02 6.76
N VAL A 34 0.53 -9.73 6.11
CA VAL A 34 1.82 -9.21 5.72
C VAL A 34 1.78 -8.82 4.24
N LEU A 35 2.19 -7.59 3.95
CA LEU A 35 2.17 -7.01 2.61
C LEU A 35 3.59 -6.91 2.08
N PHE A 36 3.85 -7.56 0.95
CA PHE A 36 5.14 -7.50 0.26
C PHE A 36 5.04 -6.50 -0.88
N TYR A 37 5.84 -5.44 -0.79
CA TYR A 37 5.93 -4.36 -1.78
C TYR A 37 7.22 -4.38 -2.59
N GLN A 38 8.20 -5.19 -2.18
CA GLN A 38 9.53 -5.30 -2.79
C GLN A 38 10.01 -6.76 -2.78
N GLU A 39 10.84 -7.13 -3.76
CA GLU A 39 11.33 -8.50 -3.99
C GLU A 39 12.27 -9.02 -2.90
N ASP A 40 12.88 -8.10 -2.14
CA ASP A 40 13.85 -8.43 -1.09
C ASP A 40 13.21 -8.61 0.30
N LEU A 41 11.91 -8.39 0.41
CA LEU A 41 11.19 -8.59 1.67
C LEU A 41 10.95 -10.07 1.93
N CYS A 42 11.17 -10.48 3.17
CA CYS A 42 10.81 -11.79 3.67
C CYS A 42 10.23 -11.72 5.09
N VAL A 43 9.40 -12.72 5.45
CA VAL A 43 8.90 -12.88 6.80
C VAL A 43 9.88 -13.74 7.57
N MET A 44 10.36 -13.23 8.69
CA MET A 44 11.22 -13.95 9.61
C MET A 44 10.43 -14.32 10.86
N VAL A 45 10.31 -15.62 11.11
CA VAL A 45 9.70 -16.18 12.32
C VAL A 45 10.82 -16.72 13.19
N LEU A 46 11.05 -16.07 14.33
CA LEU A 46 12.01 -16.49 15.35
C LEU A 46 11.27 -17.17 16.49
N TYR A 47 11.67 -18.39 16.83
CA TYR A 47 11.12 -19.13 17.96
C TYR A 47 12.20 -19.47 18.97
N HIS A 48 11.87 -19.38 20.25
CA HIS A 48 12.80 -19.62 21.34
C HIS A 48 12.10 -20.25 22.54
N GLY A 49 12.71 -21.27 23.12
CA GLY A 49 12.20 -22.01 24.27
C GLY A 49 13.31 -22.73 25.05
N SER A 50 12.90 -23.38 26.13
CA SER A 50 13.79 -24.14 27.05
C SER A 50 13.78 -25.65 26.79
N ASP A 51 13.07 -26.09 25.75
CA ASP A 51 12.97 -27.47 25.29
C ASP A 51 12.82 -27.47 23.76
N SER A 52 12.98 -28.64 23.15
CA SER A 52 12.78 -28.84 21.71
C SER A 52 11.43 -28.29 21.23
N ILE A 53 11.46 -27.59 20.10
CA ILE A 53 10.28 -27.03 19.44
C ILE A 53 10.18 -27.68 18.07
N TYR A 54 9.10 -28.42 17.85
CA TYR A 54 8.81 -29.07 16.58
C TYR A 54 8.04 -28.08 15.69
N LEU A 55 8.55 -27.84 14.49
CA LEU A 55 7.95 -26.98 13.48
C LEU A 55 7.51 -27.81 12.27
N VAL A 56 6.23 -27.68 11.89
CA VAL A 56 5.69 -28.21 10.63
C VAL A 56 5.16 -27.03 9.81
N SER A 57 5.57 -26.92 8.56
CA SER A 57 5.13 -25.87 7.64
C SER A 57 4.31 -26.45 6.48
N SER A 58 3.33 -25.70 5.99
CA SER A 58 2.63 -26.05 4.76
C SER A 58 3.53 -25.83 3.54
N GLN A 59 3.66 -26.84 2.68
CA GLN A 59 4.30 -26.66 1.38
C GLN A 59 3.37 -25.88 0.46
N HIS A 60 3.90 -24.81 -0.14
CA HIS A 60 3.20 -24.01 -1.16
C HIS A 60 4.13 -23.78 -2.35
N GLU A 61 3.65 -24.05 -3.57
CA GLU A 61 4.41 -23.90 -4.82
C GLU A 61 4.91 -22.46 -5.08
N GLY A 62 4.32 -21.45 -4.42
CA GLY A 62 4.68 -20.04 -4.53
C GLY A 62 5.55 -19.48 -3.39
N LEU A 63 5.87 -20.26 -2.35
CA LEU A 63 6.64 -19.81 -1.19
C LEU A 63 7.88 -20.66 -0.97
N THR A 64 9.02 -20.00 -0.83
CA THR A 64 10.26 -20.61 -0.35
C THR A 64 10.33 -20.50 1.17
N LEU A 65 10.53 -21.64 1.82
CA LEU A 65 10.66 -21.78 3.26
C LEU A 65 12.08 -22.25 3.56
N ARG A 66 12.81 -21.48 4.37
CA ARG A 66 14.15 -21.87 4.85
C ARG A 66 14.17 -21.88 6.36
N THR A 67 14.48 -23.02 6.94
CA THR A 67 14.59 -23.23 8.38
C THR A 67 16.05 -23.36 8.79
N SER A 68 16.42 -22.71 9.88
CA SER A 68 17.70 -22.91 10.56
C SER A 68 17.45 -23.03 12.05
N GLU A 69 17.96 -24.10 12.65
CA GLU A 69 17.77 -24.40 14.06
C GLU A 69 19.09 -24.40 14.80
N TYR A 70 19.06 -23.93 16.04
CA TYR A 70 20.18 -23.90 16.95
C TYR A 70 19.72 -24.38 18.32
N ALA A 71 20.27 -25.52 18.75
CA ALA A 71 20.00 -26.11 20.05
C ALA A 71 21.27 -26.10 20.90
N ASP A 72 21.16 -25.55 22.10
CA ASP A 72 22.16 -25.65 23.16
C ASP A 72 21.57 -26.44 24.34
N ALA A 73 22.40 -26.87 25.28
CA ALA A 73 22.00 -27.71 26.43
C ALA A 73 20.88 -27.11 27.30
N VAL A 74 20.70 -25.78 27.24
CA VAL A 74 19.74 -25.03 28.07
C VAL A 74 18.62 -24.40 27.23
N ASN A 75 18.88 -24.10 25.96
CA ASN A 75 18.03 -23.26 25.14
C ASN A 75 17.86 -23.85 23.73
N PHE A 76 16.62 -23.86 23.26
CA PHE A 76 16.29 -24.16 21.88
C PHE A 76 15.87 -22.89 21.18
N SER A 77 16.46 -22.62 20.01
CA SER A 77 16.10 -21.48 19.18
C SER A 77 16.09 -21.88 17.72
N GLY A 78 15.15 -21.35 16.96
CA GLY A 78 15.18 -21.51 15.51
C GLY A 78 14.62 -20.31 14.80
N GLN A 79 14.91 -20.29 13.52
CA GLN A 79 14.53 -19.25 12.58
C GLN A 79 13.93 -19.89 11.36
N LEU A 80 12.77 -19.38 10.96
CA LEU A 80 12.13 -19.69 9.69
C LEU A 80 12.05 -18.42 8.86
N LEU A 81 12.52 -18.49 7.62
CA LEU A 81 12.37 -17.45 6.62
C LEU A 81 11.35 -17.90 5.58
N ILE A 82 10.39 -17.01 5.30
CA ILE A 82 9.34 -17.19 4.30
C ILE A 82 9.48 -16.07 3.27
N ALA A 83 9.73 -16.45 2.02
CA ALA A 83 9.81 -15.51 0.90
C ALA A 83 9.07 -16.07 -0.32
N PRO A 84 8.43 -15.24 -1.15
CA PRO A 84 7.85 -15.70 -2.40
C PRO A 84 8.93 -16.27 -3.31
N SER A 85 8.63 -17.37 -4.01
CA SER A 85 9.53 -17.93 -5.04
C SER A 85 9.63 -17.00 -6.25
N GLU A 86 8.51 -16.35 -6.59
CA GLU A 86 8.41 -15.35 -7.65
C GLU A 86 7.62 -14.12 -7.15
N PHE A 87 8.12 -12.92 -7.47
CA PHE A 87 7.45 -11.67 -7.12
C PHE A 87 6.33 -11.34 -8.11
N LYS A 88 5.27 -12.15 -8.09
CA LYS A 88 4.04 -11.94 -8.87
C LYS A 88 2.88 -11.60 -7.93
N GLU A 89 1.95 -10.78 -8.42
CA GLU A 89 0.77 -10.42 -7.63
C GLU A 89 -0.02 -11.67 -7.26
N ALA A 90 -0.06 -11.97 -5.97
CA ALA A 90 -0.61 -13.21 -5.46
C ALA A 90 -0.94 -13.08 -3.97
N GLN A 91 -1.89 -13.89 -3.53
CA GLN A 91 -2.21 -14.06 -2.12
C GLN A 91 -1.88 -15.47 -1.68
N TYR A 92 -1.00 -15.59 -0.71
CA TYR A 92 -0.58 -16.84 -0.10
C TYR A 92 -1.06 -16.91 1.35
N LYS A 93 -1.24 -18.13 1.84
CA LYS A 93 -1.54 -18.41 3.24
C LYS A 93 -0.53 -19.42 3.75
N ALA A 94 0.50 -18.96 4.45
CA ALA A 94 1.48 -19.86 5.05
C ALA A 94 0.92 -20.35 6.40
N ALA A 95 0.78 -21.66 6.56
CA ALA A 95 0.39 -22.27 7.82
C ALA A 95 1.61 -22.93 8.49
N LEU A 96 1.87 -22.55 9.74
CA LEU A 96 2.99 -23.07 10.54
C LEU A 96 2.43 -23.65 11.82
N ALA A 97 2.70 -24.91 12.11
CA ALA A 97 2.34 -25.55 13.37
C ALA A 97 3.59 -25.71 14.24
N PHE A 98 3.51 -25.22 15.47
CA PHE A 98 4.56 -25.36 16.48
C PHE A 98 4.07 -26.21 17.64
N PHE A 99 4.93 -27.08 18.13
CA PHE A 99 4.66 -27.87 19.34
C PHE A 99 5.90 -27.93 20.23
N SER A 100 5.71 -27.79 21.54
CA SER A 100 6.75 -28.00 22.54
C SER A 100 6.13 -28.47 23.86
N SER A 101 6.87 -29.28 24.61
CA SER A 101 6.53 -29.72 25.97
C SER A 101 6.51 -28.57 26.99
N LYS A 102 7.30 -27.51 26.75
CA LYS A 102 7.43 -26.35 27.63
C LYS A 102 6.95 -25.06 26.95
N PRO A 103 6.63 -24.00 27.72
CA PRO A 103 6.31 -22.70 27.15
C PRO A 103 7.45 -22.14 26.31
N PHE A 104 7.10 -21.52 25.18
CA PHE A 104 8.04 -20.94 24.24
C PHE A 104 7.52 -19.59 23.71
N THR A 105 8.36 -18.84 23.02
CA THR A 105 7.99 -17.55 22.42
C THR A 105 8.25 -17.58 20.93
N VAL A 106 7.26 -17.13 20.15
CA VAL A 106 7.36 -16.93 18.71
C VAL A 106 7.31 -15.43 18.41
N LYS A 107 8.26 -14.94 17.63
CA LYS A 107 8.33 -13.54 17.20
C LYS A 107 8.31 -13.50 15.68
N VAL A 108 7.42 -12.69 15.12
CA VAL A 108 7.25 -12.55 13.68
C VAL A 108 7.69 -11.14 13.28
N PHE A 109 8.63 -11.06 12.35
CA PHE A 109 9.21 -9.83 11.83
C PHE A 109 9.10 -9.79 10.31
N LEU A 110 8.95 -8.59 9.76
CA LEU A 110 9.28 -8.31 8.38
C LEU A 110 10.76 -7.94 8.32
N THR A 111 11.52 -8.58 7.44
CA THR A 111 12.94 -8.31 7.26
C THR A 111 13.26 -8.18 5.78
N ASP A 112 14.35 -7.50 5.49
CA ASP A 112 15.01 -7.55 4.19
C ASP A 112 15.89 -8.82 4.06
N ARG A 113 16.36 -9.16 2.85
CA ARG A 113 17.32 -10.26 2.59
C ARG A 113 18.60 -10.17 3.43
N SER A 114 18.95 -8.96 3.87
CA SER A 114 20.05 -8.69 4.80
C SER A 114 19.78 -9.13 6.25
N LEU A 115 18.64 -9.79 6.54
CA LEU A 115 18.19 -10.24 7.86
C LEU A 115 18.05 -9.13 8.92
N LYS A 116 17.98 -7.87 8.47
CA LYS A 116 17.74 -6.72 9.33
C LYS A 116 16.23 -6.54 9.55
N PRO A 117 15.73 -6.60 10.80
CA PRO A 117 14.31 -6.45 11.09
C PRO A 117 13.84 -5.03 10.71
N LEU A 118 12.92 -4.94 9.75
CA LEU A 118 12.32 -3.69 9.29
C LEU A 118 11.11 -3.32 10.16
N SER A 119 10.25 -4.30 10.44
CA SER A 119 9.08 -4.09 11.28
C SER A 119 8.73 -5.33 12.10
N LYS A 120 8.19 -5.09 13.30
CA LYS A 120 7.73 -6.13 14.21
C LYS A 120 6.25 -6.37 13.97
N ILE A 121 5.89 -7.56 13.49
CA ILE A 121 4.50 -7.94 13.23
C ILE A 121 3.83 -8.37 14.54
N GLY A 122 4.49 -9.24 15.31
CA GLY A 122 3.91 -9.76 16.54
C GLY A 122 4.88 -10.54 17.41
N VAL A 123 4.55 -10.65 18.70
CA VAL A 123 5.25 -11.53 19.66
C VAL A 123 4.19 -12.32 20.41
N TYR A 124 4.30 -13.63 20.32
CA TYR A 124 3.32 -14.58 20.81
C TYR A 124 3.97 -15.46 21.86
N LYS A 125 3.45 -15.41 23.09
CA LYS A 125 3.84 -16.31 24.17
C LYS A 125 2.98 -17.56 24.09
N CYS A 126 3.62 -18.69 23.86
CA CYS A 126 3.00 -19.96 23.56
C CYS A 126 3.05 -20.87 24.80
N PRO A 127 1.92 -21.40 25.28
CA PRO A 127 1.94 -22.40 26.35
C PRO A 127 2.58 -23.71 25.87
N GLY A 128 3.13 -24.49 26.82
CA GLY A 128 3.63 -25.84 26.53
C GLY A 128 2.48 -26.86 26.45
N ASN A 129 2.77 -28.04 25.86
CA ASN A 129 1.84 -29.15 25.64
C ASN A 129 0.61 -28.82 24.78
N VAL A 130 0.71 -27.78 23.96
CA VAL A 130 -0.35 -27.29 23.06
C VAL A 130 0.26 -27.16 21.67
N THR A 131 -0.45 -27.64 20.66
CA THR A 131 -0.05 -27.42 19.26
C THR A 131 -0.63 -26.09 18.81
N ILE A 132 0.23 -25.17 18.39
CA ILE A 132 -0.18 -23.83 18.00
C ILE A 132 0.04 -23.66 16.51
N GLN A 133 -1.05 -23.42 15.78
CA GLN A 133 -1.03 -23.17 14.35
C GLN A 133 -1.07 -21.67 14.08
N PHE A 134 -0.01 -21.12 13.51
CA PHE A 134 0.03 -19.76 12.99
C PHE A 134 -0.38 -19.76 11.52
N VAL A 135 -1.42 -19.00 11.21
CA VAL A 135 -1.81 -18.71 9.83
C VAL A 135 -1.32 -17.31 9.49
N ILE A 136 -0.37 -17.22 8.56
CA ILE A 136 0.23 -15.97 8.11
C ILE A 136 -0.30 -15.69 6.69
N PRO A 137 -1.28 -14.78 6.55
CA PRO A 137 -1.70 -14.33 5.24
C PRO A 137 -0.64 -13.39 4.65
N ILE A 138 -0.09 -13.77 3.50
CA ILE A 138 0.92 -13.00 2.76
C ILE A 138 0.28 -12.52 1.47
N ALA A 139 0.17 -11.21 1.30
CA ALA A 139 -0.22 -10.62 0.03
C ALA A 139 1.01 -10.02 -0.64
N VAL A 140 1.43 -10.61 -1.75
CA VAL A 140 2.37 -10.01 -2.67
C VAL A 140 1.55 -9.08 -3.54
N LYS A 141 1.65 -7.79 -3.27
CA LYS A 141 1.27 -6.82 -4.28
C LYS A 141 2.44 -6.84 -5.23
N GLY A 142 2.24 -7.42 -6.41
CA GLY A 142 3.25 -7.34 -7.47
C GLY A 142 3.67 -5.88 -7.62
N ARG A 143 4.80 -5.62 -8.27
CA ARG A 143 5.01 -4.25 -8.77
C ARG A 143 3.75 -3.95 -9.56
N VAL A 144 2.90 -3.06 -9.04
CA VAL A 144 2.18 -2.16 -9.91
C VAL A 144 3.35 -1.63 -10.71
N ALA A 145 3.46 -2.07 -11.97
CA ALA A 145 4.18 -1.30 -12.93
C ALA A 145 3.46 0.04 -12.88
N SER A 146 3.87 0.89 -11.94
CA SER A 146 3.98 2.29 -12.23
C SER A 146 4.78 2.22 -13.51
N ASN A 147 4.09 2.46 -14.62
CA ASN A 147 4.75 2.86 -15.83
C ASN A 147 5.40 4.20 -15.46
N THR A 148 6.47 4.13 -14.67
CA THR A 148 7.48 5.17 -14.52
C THR A 148 8.09 5.16 -15.89
N VAL A 149 7.49 5.97 -16.75
CA VAL A 149 8.12 6.48 -17.96
C VAL A 149 9.54 6.80 -17.55
N GLU A 150 10.47 6.07 -18.17
CA GLU A 150 11.89 6.14 -17.85
C GLU A 150 12.32 7.60 -17.71
N GLU A 151 13.12 7.81 -16.66
CA GLU A 151 13.70 9.05 -16.20
C GLU A 151 14.19 9.94 -17.36
N PHE A 152 13.32 10.83 -17.83
CA PHE A 152 13.75 11.98 -18.61
C PHE A 152 14.30 13.00 -17.60
N LEU A 153 15.59 12.85 -17.28
CA LEU A 153 16.48 13.70 -16.46
C LEU A 153 16.62 13.30 -14.97
N PRO A 154 17.87 13.15 -14.46
CA PRO A 154 18.12 12.84 -13.07
C PRO A 154 17.73 14.04 -12.19
N GLY A 155 16.74 13.86 -11.32
CA GLY A 155 16.29 14.84 -10.33
C GLY A 155 14.86 15.35 -10.49
N PHE A 156 14.15 14.97 -11.56
CA PHE A 156 12.73 15.30 -11.74
C PHE A 156 11.88 14.03 -11.67
N THR A 157 11.45 13.66 -10.46
CA THR A 157 10.42 12.63 -10.31
C THR A 157 9.09 13.23 -10.76
N ILE A 158 8.65 12.90 -11.98
CA ILE A 158 7.30 13.24 -12.43
C ILE A 158 6.35 12.41 -11.57
N PRO A 159 5.53 13.01 -10.69
CA PRO A 159 4.53 12.25 -9.96
C PRO A 159 3.61 11.58 -10.98
N TYR A 160 3.31 10.30 -10.77
CA TYR A 160 2.43 9.54 -11.65
C TYR A 160 1.08 10.25 -11.77
N LEU A 161 0.83 10.86 -12.92
CA LEU A 161 -0.44 11.46 -13.29
C LEU A 161 -1.29 10.38 -13.95
N PRO A 162 -2.48 10.07 -13.45
CA PRO A 162 -3.33 9.08 -14.07
C PRO A 162 -3.73 9.53 -15.48
N ALA A 163 -3.82 8.58 -16.42
CA ALA A 163 -4.03 8.87 -17.85
C ALA A 163 -5.29 9.72 -18.13
N TRP A 164 -6.33 9.60 -17.30
CA TRP A 164 -7.55 10.40 -17.43
C TRP A 164 -7.33 11.88 -17.09
N GLU A 165 -6.47 12.20 -16.12
CA GLU A 165 -6.12 13.58 -15.76
C GLU A 165 -5.30 14.22 -16.89
N LEU A 166 -4.36 13.45 -17.45
CA LEU A 166 -3.57 13.87 -18.60
C LEU A 166 -4.46 14.13 -19.84
N ALA A 167 -5.51 13.35 -20.04
CA ALA A 167 -6.48 13.59 -21.11
C ALA A 167 -7.24 14.91 -20.95
N ILE A 168 -7.60 15.29 -19.71
CA ILE A 168 -8.23 16.60 -19.43
C ILE A 168 -7.27 17.72 -19.78
N TYR A 169 -6.02 17.67 -19.31
CA TYR A 169 -5.03 18.68 -19.64
C TYR A 169 -4.76 18.77 -21.15
N ALA A 170 -4.61 17.63 -21.82
CA ALA A 170 -4.38 17.56 -23.26
C ALA A 170 -5.55 18.07 -24.09
N ALA A 171 -6.79 18.04 -23.57
CA ALA A 171 -7.95 18.62 -24.25
C ALA A 171 -8.08 20.13 -23.97
N VAL A 172 -7.89 20.55 -22.72
CA VAL A 172 -8.14 21.93 -22.29
C VAL A 172 -7.02 22.86 -22.71
N PHE A 173 -5.75 22.51 -22.47
CA PHE A 173 -4.62 23.41 -22.75
C PHE A 173 -4.54 23.85 -24.22
N PRO A 174 -4.62 22.94 -25.22
CA PRO A 174 -4.57 23.36 -26.62
C PRO A 174 -5.70 24.31 -27.00
N LEU A 175 -6.91 24.11 -26.45
CA LEU A 175 -8.06 24.96 -26.75
C LEU A 175 -7.82 26.41 -26.27
N PHE A 176 -7.32 26.58 -25.05
CA PHE A 176 -7.00 27.90 -24.52
C PHE A 176 -5.75 28.52 -25.16
N ILE A 177 -4.75 27.71 -25.54
CA ILE A 177 -3.56 28.18 -26.26
C ILE A 177 -3.95 28.70 -27.65
N VAL A 178 -4.78 27.96 -28.40
CA VAL A 178 -5.27 28.39 -29.71
C VAL A 178 -6.10 29.67 -29.58
N ALA A 179 -6.98 29.75 -28.59
CA ALA A 179 -7.74 30.96 -28.31
C ALA A 179 -6.81 32.16 -28.01
N ALA A 180 -5.80 31.98 -27.16
CA ALA A 180 -4.81 33.03 -26.85
C ALA A 180 -4.07 33.51 -28.10
N PHE A 181 -3.70 32.61 -29.01
CA PHE A 181 -3.01 32.97 -30.26
C PHE A 181 -3.91 33.70 -31.26
N LEU A 182 -5.18 33.32 -31.35
CA LEU A 182 -6.16 34.01 -32.19
C LEU A 182 -6.37 35.44 -31.68
N ASP A 183 -6.54 35.59 -30.37
CA ASP A 183 -6.77 36.87 -29.70
C ASP A 183 -5.53 37.79 -29.76
N LEU A 184 -4.34 37.23 -29.55
CA LEU A 184 -3.06 37.92 -29.83
C LEU A 184 -2.96 38.40 -31.28
N GLY A 185 -3.45 37.59 -32.23
CA GLY A 185 -3.45 37.91 -33.65
C GLY A 185 -4.37 39.08 -33.98
N ASP A 186 -5.55 39.11 -33.35
CA ASP A 186 -6.56 40.14 -33.55
C ASP A 186 -6.14 41.48 -32.91
N MET A 187 -5.68 41.43 -31.66
CA MET A 187 -5.18 42.60 -30.94
C MET A 187 -3.95 43.25 -31.60
N LYS A 188 -3.09 42.45 -32.26
CA LYS A 188 -1.96 42.98 -33.05
C LYS A 188 -2.39 43.62 -34.38
N ARG A 189 -3.53 43.21 -34.94
CA ARG A 189 -4.11 43.79 -36.18
C ARG A 189 -4.95 45.03 -35.90
N SER A 190 -5.56 45.10 -34.71
CA SER A 190 -6.34 46.23 -34.21
C SER A 190 -5.50 47.51 -34.05
N GLU A 191 -6.18 48.67 -34.03
CA GLU A 191 -5.63 50.03 -33.88
C GLU A 191 -4.67 50.19 -32.66
N LYS A 192 -4.74 49.26 -31.68
CA LYS A 192 -3.87 49.21 -30.51
C LYS A 192 -2.39 48.88 -30.82
N ARG A 193 -2.04 48.52 -32.07
CA ARG A 193 -0.66 48.17 -32.49
C ARG A 193 0.43 49.19 -32.10
N LYS A 194 0.10 50.49 -32.01
CA LYS A 194 1.08 51.53 -31.64
C LYS A 194 1.44 51.57 -30.15
N ARG A 195 0.57 51.05 -29.26
CA ARG A 195 0.80 51.00 -27.81
C ARG A 195 1.07 49.58 -27.30
N TRP A 196 0.93 48.58 -28.16
CA TRP A 196 1.07 47.18 -27.80
C TRP A 196 2.53 46.80 -27.52
N THR A 197 2.78 46.36 -26.29
CA THR A 197 4.10 45.96 -25.81
C THR A 197 4.22 44.43 -25.74
N LYS A 198 5.46 43.92 -25.67
CA LYS A 198 5.70 42.49 -25.46
C LYS A 198 5.13 41.99 -24.11
N LEU A 199 5.07 42.87 -23.11
CA LEU A 199 4.47 42.59 -21.80
C LEU A 199 2.96 42.32 -21.90
N ASP A 200 2.23 43.07 -22.73
CA ASP A 200 0.78 42.89 -22.92
C ASP A 200 0.48 41.54 -23.59
N SER A 201 1.34 41.13 -24.53
CA SER A 201 1.25 39.80 -25.14
C SER A 201 1.44 38.68 -24.12
N PHE A 202 2.38 38.87 -23.19
CA PHE A 202 2.65 37.91 -22.12
C PHE A 202 1.49 37.87 -21.11
N ALA A 203 0.97 39.03 -20.72
CA ALA A 203 -0.18 39.13 -19.82
C ALA A 203 -1.39 38.41 -20.40
N LEU A 204 -1.70 38.60 -21.68
CA LEU A 204 -2.79 37.92 -22.35
C LEU A 204 -2.62 36.38 -22.28
N VAL A 205 -1.44 35.86 -22.61
CA VAL A 205 -1.15 34.41 -22.51
C VAL A 205 -1.32 33.90 -21.07
N VAL A 206 -0.85 34.65 -20.07
CA VAL A 206 -1.00 34.29 -18.66
C VAL A 206 -2.48 34.23 -18.25
N ARG A 207 -3.33 35.15 -18.74
CA ARG A 207 -4.78 35.13 -18.50
C ARG A 207 -5.44 33.87 -19.07
N TYR A 208 -5.11 33.49 -20.31
CA TYR A 208 -5.64 32.26 -20.91
C TYR A 208 -5.11 31.00 -20.21
N LEU A 209 -3.85 30.97 -19.80
CA LEU A 209 -3.28 29.86 -19.01
C LEU A 209 -3.96 29.75 -17.64
N PHE A 210 -4.24 30.88 -16.98
CA PHE A 210 -5.00 30.89 -15.72
C PHE A 210 -6.38 30.27 -15.91
N TYR A 211 -7.12 30.64 -16.96
CA TYR A 211 -8.41 30.03 -17.26
C TYR A 211 -8.31 28.55 -17.62
N ALA A 212 -7.29 28.14 -18.37
CA ALA A 212 -7.03 26.74 -18.67
C ALA A 212 -6.80 25.92 -17.40
N CYS A 213 -5.99 26.42 -16.47
CA CYS A 213 -5.73 25.77 -15.18
C CYS A 213 -7.00 25.73 -14.31
N PHE A 214 -7.77 26.83 -14.25
CA PHE A 214 -9.01 26.88 -13.49
C PHE A 214 -10.05 25.88 -14.02
N PHE A 215 -10.24 25.83 -15.34
CA PHE A 215 -11.19 24.93 -15.97
C PHE A 215 -10.75 23.46 -15.83
N SER A 216 -9.46 23.18 -15.99
CA SER A 216 -8.90 21.85 -15.77
C SER A 216 -9.11 21.40 -14.33
N PHE A 217 -8.82 22.26 -13.35
CA PHE A 217 -9.05 21.97 -11.93
C PHE A 217 -10.52 21.65 -11.64
N LEU A 218 -11.46 22.40 -12.22
CA LEU A 218 -12.89 22.16 -12.04
C LEU A 218 -13.33 20.81 -12.63
N LEU A 219 -12.85 20.47 -13.83
CA LEU A 219 -13.13 19.17 -14.45
C LEU A 219 -12.53 18.01 -13.64
N ILE A 220 -11.32 18.16 -13.13
CA ILE A 220 -10.65 17.14 -12.32
C ILE A 220 -11.35 16.97 -10.97
N LEU A 221 -11.81 18.07 -10.36
CA LEU A 221 -12.61 18.04 -9.14
C LEU A 221 -13.94 17.31 -9.37
N LEU A 222 -14.64 17.61 -10.47
CA LEU A 222 -15.90 16.95 -10.82
C LEU A 222 -15.68 15.45 -11.09
N ALA A 223 -14.67 15.08 -11.87
CA ALA A 223 -14.34 13.69 -12.17
C ALA A 223 -13.97 12.91 -10.90
N SER A 224 -13.14 13.50 -10.04
CA SER A 224 -12.75 12.91 -8.74
C SER A 224 -13.96 12.71 -7.83
N PHE A 225 -14.89 13.66 -7.81
CA PHE A 225 -16.15 13.52 -7.09
C PHE A 225 -17.01 12.37 -7.64
N CYS A 226 -17.13 12.24 -8.97
CA CYS A 226 -17.84 11.11 -9.59
C CYS A 226 -17.21 9.77 -9.23
N PHE A 227 -15.87 9.66 -9.25
CA PHE A 227 -15.16 8.44 -8.83
C PHE A 227 -15.39 8.11 -7.36
N LEU A 228 -15.42 9.13 -6.48
CA LEU A 228 -15.72 8.95 -5.06
C LEU A 228 -17.14 8.41 -4.87
N VAL A 229 -18.14 9.03 -5.49
CA VAL A 229 -19.55 8.60 -5.40
C VAL A 229 -19.71 7.17 -5.94
N TYR A 230 -19.07 6.86 -7.07
CA TYR A 230 -19.09 5.52 -7.66
C TYR A 230 -18.44 4.47 -6.75
N GLY A 231 -17.29 4.78 -6.14
CA GLY A 231 -16.61 3.89 -5.20
C GLY A 231 -17.45 3.59 -3.96
N VAL A 232 -18.09 4.61 -3.40
CA VAL A 232 -19.02 4.44 -2.27
C VAL A 232 -20.23 3.57 -2.65
N ALA A 233 -20.81 3.79 -3.83
CA ALA A 233 -21.99 3.07 -4.30
C ALA A 233 -21.71 1.59 -4.61
N THR A 234 -20.55 1.27 -5.18
CA THR A 234 -20.21 -0.10 -5.62
C THR A 234 -19.44 -0.91 -4.57
N ARG A 235 -19.05 -0.29 -3.44
CA ARG A 235 -18.11 -0.85 -2.43
C ARG A 235 -16.79 -1.35 -3.04
N THR A 236 -16.49 -0.96 -4.27
CA THR A 236 -15.16 -1.13 -4.84
C THR A 236 -14.34 0.06 -4.40
N GLY A 237 -13.10 -0.17 -3.97
CA GLY A 237 -12.14 0.90 -3.72
C GLY A 237 -11.71 1.54 -5.04
N ALA A 238 -12.65 2.14 -5.78
CA ALA A 238 -12.38 2.88 -6.98
C ALA A 238 -11.28 3.90 -6.66
N GLY A 239 -10.24 3.93 -7.49
CA GLY A 239 -8.93 4.56 -7.23
C GLY A 239 -8.97 6.08 -7.09
N PHE A 240 -9.68 6.58 -6.09
CA PHE A 240 -9.65 7.96 -5.66
C PHE A 240 -8.29 8.22 -4.99
N SER A 241 -7.48 9.06 -5.63
CA SER A 241 -6.19 9.51 -5.13
C SER A 241 -6.29 10.99 -4.77
N LEU A 242 -6.06 11.32 -3.51
CA LEU A 242 -5.97 12.73 -3.07
C LEU A 242 -4.82 13.47 -3.77
N THR A 243 -3.81 12.73 -4.24
CA THR A 243 -2.64 13.28 -4.92
C THR A 243 -3.02 14.00 -6.21
N ASP A 244 -4.00 13.49 -6.96
CA ASP A 244 -4.45 14.03 -8.25
C ASP A 244 -5.04 15.44 -8.07
N LEU A 245 -5.86 15.61 -7.02
CA LEU A 245 -6.42 16.90 -6.61
C LEU A 245 -5.34 17.88 -6.13
N ILE A 246 -4.33 17.40 -5.41
CA ILE A 246 -3.23 18.24 -4.91
C ILE A 246 -2.38 18.79 -6.05
N ILE A 247 -2.08 17.98 -7.07
CA ILE A 247 -1.29 18.40 -8.23
C ILE A 247 -2.05 19.48 -9.02
N SER A 248 -3.32 19.20 -9.33
CA SER A 248 -4.20 20.14 -10.03
C SER A 248 -4.36 21.46 -9.28
N PHE A 249 -4.56 21.39 -7.96
CA PHE A 249 -4.67 22.57 -7.10
C PHE A 249 -3.36 23.36 -7.07
N SER A 250 -2.22 22.67 -7.02
CA SER A 250 -0.90 23.31 -6.97
C SER A 250 -0.60 24.07 -8.28
N LEU A 251 -0.93 23.49 -9.43
CA LEU A 251 -0.86 24.17 -10.74
C LEU A 251 -1.78 25.39 -10.78
N PHE A 252 -3.04 25.24 -10.36
CA PHE A 252 -3.98 26.35 -10.28
C PHE A 252 -3.49 27.47 -9.35
N ALA A 253 -3.01 27.15 -8.15
CA ALA A 253 -2.52 28.12 -7.18
C ALA A 253 -1.29 28.88 -7.70
N GLY A 254 -0.37 28.19 -8.40
CA GLY A 254 0.78 28.81 -9.05
C GLY A 254 0.39 29.82 -10.13
N PHE A 255 -0.50 29.45 -11.04
CA PHE A 255 -0.96 30.39 -12.07
C PHE A 255 -1.88 31.48 -11.52
N SER A 256 -2.67 31.18 -10.50
CA SER A 256 -3.52 32.17 -9.82
C SER A 256 -2.69 33.24 -9.13
N THR A 257 -1.57 32.90 -8.51
CA THR A 257 -0.68 33.89 -7.89
C THR A 257 -0.04 34.78 -8.94
N ILE A 258 0.45 34.22 -10.04
CA ILE A 258 1.00 35.00 -11.17
C ILE A 258 -0.06 35.95 -11.75
N TYR A 259 -1.28 35.46 -12.00
CA TYR A 259 -2.38 36.25 -12.52
C TYR A 259 -2.74 37.41 -11.59
N LEU A 260 -2.81 37.16 -10.27
CA LEU A 260 -3.16 38.15 -9.28
C LEU A 260 -2.08 39.23 -9.13
N ILE A 261 -0.80 38.85 -9.21
CA ILE A 261 0.33 39.79 -9.26
C ILE A 261 0.27 40.66 -10.51
N ALA A 262 0.01 40.07 -11.68
CA ALA A 262 -0.12 40.79 -12.95
C ALA A 262 -1.29 41.78 -12.90
N LYS A 263 -2.42 41.37 -12.31
CA LYS A 263 -3.59 42.24 -12.11
C LYS A 263 -3.30 43.39 -11.16
N TRP A 264 -2.62 43.11 -10.05
CA TRP A 264 -2.25 44.16 -9.08
C TRP A 264 -1.29 45.19 -9.67
N ARG A 265 -0.46 44.79 -10.65
CA ARG A 265 0.44 45.70 -11.37
C ARG A 265 -0.19 46.43 -12.57
N GLY A 266 -1.48 46.24 -12.84
CA GLY A 266 -2.17 46.90 -13.96
C GLY A 266 -1.75 46.38 -15.34
N TRP A 267 -1.24 45.15 -15.44
CA TRP A 267 -0.81 44.59 -16.74
C TRP A 267 -1.98 44.30 -17.70
N TYR A 268 -3.21 44.34 -17.20
CA TYR A 268 -4.42 44.08 -17.99
C TYR A 268 -5.14 45.35 -18.41
N ASP A 269 -4.67 46.55 -18.04
CA ASP A 269 -5.41 47.80 -18.29
C ASP A 269 -5.70 48.00 -19.79
N LEU A 270 -4.72 47.78 -20.67
CA LEU A 270 -4.90 47.86 -22.14
C LEU A 270 -5.76 46.73 -22.74
N ILE A 271 -5.82 45.59 -22.04
CA ILE A 271 -6.53 44.38 -22.46
C ILE A 271 -8.01 44.47 -22.05
N ASP A 272 -8.29 45.04 -20.87
CA ASP A 272 -9.63 45.22 -20.31
C ASP A 272 -10.29 46.53 -20.78
N GLU A 273 -9.55 47.42 -21.46
CA GLU A 273 -10.07 48.55 -22.27
C GLU A 273 -10.82 48.09 -23.54
N GLU A 274 -11.57 47.00 -23.49
CA GLU A 274 -12.54 46.59 -24.54
C GLU A 274 -13.88 47.32 -24.39
#